data_AF-A0A925H0W7-F1
#
_entry.id   AF-A0A925H0W7-F1
#
_cell.length_a   1.000
_cell.length_b   1.000
_cell.length_c   1.000
_cell.angle_alpha   90.00
_cell.angle_beta   90.00
_cell.angle_gamma   90.00
#
_symmetry.space_group_name_H-M   'P 1'
#
loop_
_entity.id
_entity.type
_entity.pdbx_description
1 polymer ?
#
loop_
_entity_poly.entity_id
_entity_poly.type
_entity_poly.pdbx_seq_one_letter_code
_entity_poly.pdbx_strand_id
1 'polypeptide(L)' 'MTPERWQRIKELFHAAIERAPAERRAFLDEACAGDAQMRTEVETLVAAHEREGEFLDGAAAR' A
#
# COMPACT_ATOMS: atom_id res chain seq x y z
N MET A 1 -15.85 1.18 -8.92
CA MET A 1 -15.16 0.13 -8.14
C MET A 1 -16.22 -0.71 -7.45
N THR A 2 -16.16 -2.04 -7.52
CA THR A 2 -17.12 -2.92 -6.82
C THR A 2 -16.69 -3.11 -5.35
N PRO A 3 -17.61 -3.48 -4.44
CA PRO A 3 -17.29 -3.75 -3.04
C PRO A 3 -16.19 -4.82 -2.87
N GLU A 4 -16.21 -5.84 -3.71
CA GLU A 4 -15.25 -6.96 -3.68
C GLU A 4 -13.85 -6.49 -4.07
N ARG A 5 -13.76 -5.64 -5.11
CA ARG A 5 -12.50 -5.02 -5.53
C ARG A 5 -11.93 -4.14 -4.43
N TRP A 6 -12.78 -3.33 -3.79
CA TRP A 6 -12.35 -2.49 -2.67
C TRP A 6 -11.87 -3.31 -1.46
N GLN A 7 -12.55 -4.41 -1.15
CA GLN A 7 -12.15 -5.30 -0.07
C GLN A 7 -10.76 -5.90 -0.34
N ARG A 8 -10.51 -6.36 -1.56
CA ARG A 8 -9.21 -6.89 -1.97
C ARG A 8 -8.09 -5.86 -1.86
N ILE A 9 -8.34 -4.63 -2.31
CA ILE A 9 -7.38 -3.52 -2.22
C ILE A 9 -7.00 -3.26 -0.76
N LYS A 10 -7.98 -3.22 0.16
CA LYS A 10 -7.72 -3.01 1.60
C LYS A 10 -6.89 -4.13 2.22
N GLU A 11 -7.16 -5.39 1.87
CA GLU A 11 -6.37 -6.53 2.34
C GLU A 11 -4.90 -6.43 1.90
N LEU A 12 -4.68 -6.13 0.62
CA LEU A 12 -3.34 -5.97 0.07
C LEU A 12 -2.61 -4.76 0.65
N PHE A 13 -3.33 -3.65 0.85
CA PHE A 13 -2.78 -2.46 1.51
C PHE A 13 -2.30 -2.78 2.93
N HIS A 14 -3.14 -3.38 3.78
CA HIS A 14 -2.74 -3.73 5.15
C HIS A 14 -1.55 -4.71 5.17
N ALA A 15 -1.58 -5.74 4.33
CA ALA A 15 -0.47 -6.69 4.22
C ALA A 15 0.81 -6.04 3.69
N ALA A 16 0.73 -5.00 2.86
CA ALA A 16 1.89 -4.27 2.37
C ALA A 16 2.49 -3.35 3.45
N ILE A 17 1.69 -2.60 4.20
CA ILE A 17 2.23 -1.67 5.21
C ILE A 17 2.89 -2.40 6.39
N GLU A 18 2.46 -3.63 6.71
CA GLU A 18 3.10 -4.50 7.71
C GLU A 18 4.50 -5.00 7.28
N ARG A 19 4.85 -4.86 6.00
CA ARG A 19 6.14 -5.29 5.44
C ARG A 19 7.14 -4.14 5.40
N ALA A 20 8.43 -4.50 5.36
CA ALA A 20 9.48 -3.52 5.15
C ALA A 20 9.34 -2.86 3.76
N PRO A 21 9.66 -1.56 3.58
CA PRO A 21 9.50 -0.85 2.32
C PRO A 21 10.10 -1.57 1.10
N ALA A 22 11.25 -2.24 1.28
CA ALA A 22 11.92 -3.00 0.23
C ALA A 22 11.14 -4.25 -0.22
N GLU A 23 10.33 -4.85 0.65
CA GLU A 23 9.56 -6.07 0.37
C GLU A 23 8.18 -5.79 -0.23
N ARG A 24 7.65 -4.57 0.01
CA ARG A 24 6.30 -4.17 -0.45
C ARG A 24 6.14 -4.33 -1.96
N ARG A 25 7.15 -3.94 -2.74
CA ARG A 25 7.09 -4.01 -4.19
C ARG A 25 7.02 -5.45 -4.71
N ALA A 26 7.86 -6.33 -4.20
CA ALA A 26 7.84 -7.74 -4.57
C ALA A 26 6.51 -8.42 -4.17
N PHE A 27 6.03 -8.10 -2.96
CA PHE A 27 4.72 -8.59 -2.50
C PHE A 27 3.56 -8.15 -3.42
N LEU A 28 3.51 -6.88 -3.82
CA LEU A 28 2.46 -6.37 -4.69
C LEU A 28 2.58 -6.91 -6.13
N ASP A 29 3.79 -7.16 -6.61
CA ASP A 29 4.03 -7.82 -7.91
C ASP A 29 3.40 -9.22 -7.94
N GLU A 30 3.62 -10.01 -6.89
CA GLU A 30 3.07 -11.36 -6.76
C GLU A 30 1.55 -11.33 -6.50
N ALA A 31 1.10 -10.51 -5.56
CA ALA A 31 -0.29 -10.51 -5.09
C ALA A 31 -1.26 -9.87 -6.11
N CYS A 32 -0.78 -8.97 -6.96
CA CYS A 32 -1.54 -8.35 -8.05
C CYS A 32 -1.19 -8.94 -9.43
N ALA A 33 -0.57 -10.11 -9.48
CA ALA A 33 -0.21 -10.74 -10.75
C ALA A 33 -1.46 -10.88 -11.66
N GLY A 34 -1.42 -10.22 -12.81
CA GLY A 34 -2.53 -10.19 -13.77
C GLY A 34 -3.56 -9.05 -13.58
N ASP A 35 -3.45 -8.22 -12.53
CA ASP A 35 -4.28 -7.01 -12.34
C ASP A 35 -3.39 -5.80 -12.01
N ALA A 36 -2.78 -5.22 -13.06
CA ALA A 36 -1.94 -4.03 -12.94
C ALA A 36 -2.70 -2.81 -12.39
N GLN A 37 -4.01 -2.72 -12.62
CA GLN A 37 -4.81 -1.61 -12.10
C GLN A 37 -4.96 -1.73 -10.58
N MET A 38 -5.20 -2.95 -10.06
CA MET A 38 -5.26 -3.18 -8.61
C MET A 38 -3.93 -2.87 -7.94
N ARG A 39 -2.82 -3.24 -8.57
CA ARG A 39 -1.48 -2.86 -8.10
C ARG A 39 -1.35 -1.36 -7.93
N THR A 40 -1.68 -0.57 -8.96
CA THR A 40 -1.57 0.89 -8.90
C THR A 40 -2.47 1.50 -7.82
N GLU A 41 -3.69 0.96 -7.65
CA GLU A 41 -4.60 1.40 -6.59
C GLU A 41 -4.00 1.15 -5.20
N VAL A 42 -3.41 -0.02 -4.95
CA VAL A 42 -2.75 -0.34 -3.67
C VAL A 42 -1.48 0.48 -3.46
N GLU A 43 -0.62 0.61 -4.48
CA GLU A 43 0.61 1.43 -4.41
C GLU A 43 0.30 2.89 -4.07
N THR A 44 -0.81 3.44 -4.61
CA THR A 44 -1.26 4.81 -4.29
C THR A 44 -1.62 4.96 -2.81
N LEU A 45 -2.30 3.97 -2.23
CA LEU A 45 -2.65 3.96 -0.81
C LEU A 45 -1.43 3.81 0.09
N VAL A 46 -0.50 2.91 -0.26
CA VAL A 46 0.77 2.73 0.45
C VAL A 46 1.57 4.02 0.45
N ALA A 47 1.72 4.68 -0.70
CA ALA A 47 2.45 5.94 -0.81
C ALA A 47 1.75 7.10 -0.06
N ALA A 48 0.41 7.07 0.07
CA ALA A 48 -0.29 8.02 0.93
C ALA A 48 0.01 7.78 2.41
N HIS A 49 -0.01 6.52 2.86
CA HIS A 49 0.31 6.15 4.24
C HIS A 49 1.76 6.47 4.62
N GLU A 50 2.72 6.23 3.73
CA GLU A 50 4.13 6.57 3.95
C GLU A 50 4.32 8.08 4.15
N ARG A 51 3.67 8.91 3.33
CA ARG A 51 3.70 10.37 3.48
C ARG A 51 3.08 10.86 4.79
N GLU A 52 2.04 10.19 5.29
CA GLU A 52 1.46 10.48 6.61
C GLU A 52 2.40 10.09 7.75
N GLY A 53 3.09 8.96 7.63
CA GLY A 53 4.13 8.53 8.59
C GLY A 53 5.32 9.49 8.62
N GLU A 54 5.82 9.92 7.46
CA GLU A 54 6.89 10.91 7.35
C GLU A 54 6.53 12.26 8.00
N PHE A 55 5.25 12.67 7.92
CA PHE A 55 4.78 13.89 8.58
C PHE A 55 4.82 13.78 10.10
N LEU A 56 4.46 12.62 10.67
CA LEU A 56 4.47 12.39 12.11
C LEU A 56 5.91 12.25 12.65
N ASP A 57 6.80 11.56 11.93
CA ASP A 57 8.22 11.45 12.28
C ASP A 57 8.94 12.81 12.18
N GLY A 58 8.55 13.66 11.22
CA GLY A 58 9.08 15.02 11.07
C GLY A 58 8.54 16.03 12.10
N ALA A 59 7.32 15.84 12.61
CA ALA A 59 6.69 16.73 13.58
C ALA A 59 7.12 16.47 15.03
N ALA A 60 7.55 15.24 15.36
CA ALA A 60 8.05 14.88 16.69
C ALA A 60 9.49 15.38 16.98
N ALA A 61 10.16 15.96 15.98
CA ALA A 61 11.54 16.44 16.08
C ALA A 61 11.68 17.98 16.18
N ARG A 62 10.63 18.72 16.59
CA ARG A 62 10.68 20.18 16.78
C ARG A 62 10.29 20.63 18.18
#